data_AF-A0A1G9RXD6-F1
#
_entry.id   AF-A0A1G9RXD6-F1
#
_cell.length_a   1.000
_cell.length_b   1.000
_cell.length_c   1.000
_cell.angle_alpha   90.00
_cell.angle_beta   90.00
_cell.angle_gamma   90.00
#
_symmetry.space_group_name_H-M   'P 1'
#
loop_
_entity.id
_entity.type
_entity.pdbx_description
1 polymer ?
#
loop_
_entity_poly.entity_id
_entity_poly.type
_entity_poly.pdbx_seq_one_letter_code
_entity_poly.pdbx_strand_id
1 'polypeptide(L)'
;MRLVPLFGWPLTLAVVLVVVAALAVSARWLLRPAGDPGARTAWWRRVALGAVMVLILAGPSLPVTEAVAVSNVEIYLVVDRTGSMAAEDWAGGPDAGGGTRLDGVRGDLAAIRDAYPDARFSIIALDSAAARELPLTRDTDAVSSWIGALQQEVTDRSKGSSLERALPLLAQVLTTAAEAASENARLVYILSDGEATDDGAGADAAAAAGVSWEQLAAVVDGGAVLGYGTESGGSMRAFDGSGAEADYIADPDTGEPAVSVPDTAELQAVADALGIAYLQRTGTDDQPTTAFTDQNVDQVLSDGRERKRHTRYLTWPLGLVAAGLLIWEGAALIRADRAVRELTRPAVAARAGNQAGGPI
;
A
#
# COMPACT_ATOMS: atom_id res chain seq x y z
N MET A 1 16.57 -4.52 19.93
CA MET A 1 17.15 -5.55 19.04
C MET A 1 16.43 -6.86 19.28
N ARG A 2 16.11 -7.63 18.24
CA ARG A 2 15.62 -9.02 18.35
C ARG A 2 16.53 -9.91 17.48
N LEU A 3 16.54 -11.21 17.78
CA LEU A 3 17.24 -12.22 16.97
C LEU A 3 16.19 -12.95 16.14
N VAL A 4 16.30 -12.84 14.81
CA VAL A 4 15.42 -13.54 13.87
C VAL A 4 16.32 -14.36 12.95
N PRO A 5 16.42 -15.69 13.14
CA PRO A 5 17.36 -16.51 12.38
C PRO A 5 16.93 -16.63 10.91
N LEU A 6 17.86 -16.34 9.99
CA LEU A 6 17.63 -16.26 8.54
C LEU A 6 17.01 -17.52 7.91
N PHE A 7 17.23 -18.68 8.52
CA PHE A 7 16.77 -19.99 8.05
C PHE A 7 16.01 -20.77 9.14
N GLY A 8 15.51 -20.07 10.17
CA GLY A 8 14.88 -20.69 11.34
C GLY A 8 15.87 -21.18 12.41
N TRP A 9 15.36 -21.31 13.63
CA TRP A 9 16.15 -21.73 14.81
C TRP A 9 16.82 -23.10 14.68
N PRO A 10 16.17 -24.17 14.14
CA PRO A 10 16.78 -25.50 14.09
C PRO A 10 18.06 -25.53 13.23
N LEU A 11 18.05 -24.90 12.06
CA LEU A 11 19.23 -24.86 11.18
C LEU A 11 20.34 -24.01 11.77
N THR A 12 19.98 -22.88 12.40
CA THR A 12 20.94 -21.99 13.07
C THR A 12 21.68 -22.70 14.19
N LEU A 13 20.96 -23.45 15.04
CA LEU A 13 21.56 -24.25 16.13
C LEU A 13 22.44 -25.39 15.60
N ALA A 14 22.05 -26.05 14.51
CA ALA A 14 22.86 -27.09 13.88
C ALA A 14 24.20 -26.54 13.37
N VAL A 15 24.20 -25.39 12.69
CA VAL A 15 25.44 -24.75 12.19
C VAL A 15 26.32 -24.26 13.35
N VAL A 16 25.74 -23.70 14.42
CA VAL A 16 26.49 -23.32 15.63
C VAL A 16 27.23 -24.54 16.20
N LEU A 17 26.55 -25.69 16.31
CA LEU A 17 27.13 -26.92 16.85
C LEU A 17 28.29 -27.44 15.99
N VAL A 18 28.18 -27.38 14.66
CA VAL A 18 29.27 -27.72 13.72
C VAL A 18 30.47 -26.79 13.88
N VAL A 19 30.25 -25.47 14.00
CA VAL A 19 31.31 -24.48 14.20
C VAL A 19 32.02 -24.70 15.55
N VAL A 20 31.27 -24.95 16.64
CA VAL A 20 31.84 -25.25 17.96
C VAL A 20 32.66 -26.54 17.93
N ALA A 21 32.16 -27.59 17.27
CA ALA A 21 32.90 -28.85 17.11
C ALA A 21 34.21 -28.65 16.33
N ALA A 22 34.19 -27.90 15.23
CA ALA A 22 35.38 -27.57 14.46
C ALA A 22 36.40 -26.74 15.26
N LEU A 23 35.94 -25.76 16.04
CA LEU A 23 36.79 -24.97 16.93
C LEU A 23 37.41 -25.83 18.03
N ALA A 24 36.65 -26.73 18.66
CA ALA A 24 37.14 -27.65 19.69
C ALA A 24 38.15 -28.67 19.15
N VAL A 25 37.93 -29.20 17.95
CA VAL A 25 38.92 -30.04 17.26
C VAL A 25 40.18 -29.23 16.97
N SER A 26 40.06 -28.02 16.41
CA SER A 26 41.22 -27.18 16.08
C SER A 26 42.04 -26.77 17.33
N ALA A 27 41.38 -26.53 18.46
CA ALA A 27 42.02 -26.20 19.74
C ALA A 27 42.98 -27.31 20.19
N ARG A 28 42.59 -28.58 20.04
CA ARG A 28 43.39 -29.76 20.42
C ARG A 28 44.70 -29.89 19.64
N TRP A 29 44.88 -29.17 18.54
CA TRP A 29 46.11 -29.15 17.75
C TRP A 29 46.86 -27.81 17.91
N LEU A 30 46.16 -26.68 17.81
CA LEU A 30 46.75 -25.33 17.78
C LEU A 30 47.10 -24.74 19.15
N LEU A 31 46.50 -25.23 20.24
CA LEU A 31 46.77 -24.75 21.61
C LEU A 31 47.72 -25.66 22.41
N ARG A 32 48.37 -26.64 21.76
CA ARG A 32 49.32 -27.54 22.43
C ARG A 32 50.49 -26.74 23.04
N PRO A 33 51.03 -27.13 24.22
CA PRO A 33 52.12 -26.40 24.87
C PRO A 33 53.40 -26.28 24.04
N ALA A 34 53.63 -27.20 23.08
CA ALA A 34 54.77 -27.23 22.17
C ALA A 34 54.43 -26.76 20.73
N GLY A 35 53.34 -26.00 20.54
CA GLY A 35 52.94 -25.48 19.23
C GLY A 35 53.63 -24.16 18.85
N ASP A 36 53.69 -23.86 17.54
CA ASP A 36 54.30 -22.65 17.01
C ASP A 36 53.73 -21.35 17.62
N PRO A 37 54.53 -20.27 17.75
CA PRO A 37 54.07 -18.98 18.28
C PRO A 37 52.83 -18.42 17.56
N GLY A 38 52.69 -18.69 16.26
CA GLY A 38 51.53 -18.25 15.45
C GLY A 38 50.26 -19.10 15.63
N ALA A 39 50.34 -20.30 16.21
CA ALA A 39 49.22 -21.24 16.30
C ALA A 39 48.08 -20.72 17.19
N ARG A 40 48.43 -20.08 18.32
CA ARG A 40 47.45 -19.46 19.23
C ARG A 40 46.73 -18.27 18.57
N THR A 41 47.44 -17.45 17.81
CA THR A 41 46.88 -16.31 17.07
C THR A 41 45.94 -16.77 15.94
N ALA A 42 46.32 -17.83 15.22
CA ALA A 42 45.45 -18.45 14.21
C ALA A 42 44.17 -19.04 14.84
N TRP A 43 44.27 -19.67 16.03
CA TRP A 43 43.10 -20.18 16.74
C TRP A 43 42.14 -19.06 17.17
N TRP A 44 42.64 -17.98 17.77
CA TRP A 44 41.81 -16.83 18.16
C TRP A 44 41.11 -16.16 16.97
N ARG A 45 41.77 -16.06 15.81
CA ARG A 45 41.16 -15.57 14.56
C ARG A 45 40.01 -16.47 14.09
N ARG A 46 40.14 -17.79 14.21
CA ARG A 46 39.07 -18.75 13.89
C ARG A 46 37.90 -18.65 14.86
N VAL A 47 38.17 -18.46 16.16
CA VAL A 47 37.14 -18.19 17.18
C VAL A 47 36.37 -16.91 16.84
N ALA A 48 37.06 -15.82 16.48
CA ALA A 48 36.43 -14.57 16.07
C ALA A 48 35.55 -14.74 14.81
N LEU A 49 36.04 -15.45 13.79
CA LEU A 49 35.29 -15.73 12.56
C LEU A 49 34.05 -16.60 12.85
N GLY A 50 34.17 -17.62 13.70
CA GLY A 50 33.06 -18.44 14.17
C GLY A 50 32.00 -17.63 14.92
N ALA A 51 32.41 -16.72 15.82
CA ALA A 51 31.51 -15.83 16.54
C ALA A 51 30.76 -14.87 15.60
N VAL A 52 31.44 -14.28 14.61
CA VAL A 52 30.81 -13.42 13.59
C VAL A 52 29.82 -14.22 12.73
N MET A 53 30.15 -15.46 12.34
CA MET A 53 29.25 -16.33 11.59
C MET A 53 27.97 -16.64 12.38
N VAL A 54 28.09 -16.98 13.67
CA VAL A 54 26.95 -17.22 14.55
C VAL A 54 26.09 -15.96 14.71
N LEU A 55 26.71 -14.78 14.84
CA LEU A 55 25.99 -13.50 14.91
C LEU A 55 25.23 -13.21 13.60
N ILE A 56 25.81 -13.44 12.42
CA ILE A 56 25.11 -13.30 11.13
C ILE A 56 23.89 -14.24 11.09
N LEU A 57 24.07 -15.50 11.48
CA LEU A 57 23.04 -16.53 11.39
C LEU A 57 21.90 -16.34 12.41
N ALA A 58 22.19 -15.73 13.56
CA ALA A 58 21.21 -15.32 14.56
C ALA A 58 20.39 -14.08 14.16
N GLY A 59 20.79 -13.37 13.09
CA GLY A 59 20.05 -12.26 12.51
C GLY A 59 19.71 -11.13 13.49
N PRO A 60 20.70 -10.42 14.06
CA PRO A 60 20.48 -9.24 14.88
C PRO A 60 19.77 -8.19 14.04
N SER A 61 18.55 -7.88 14.46
CA SER A 61 17.68 -6.91 13.78
C SER A 61 17.30 -5.77 14.70
N LEU A 62 17.24 -4.59 14.10
CA LEU A 62 16.58 -3.43 14.69
C LEU A 62 15.16 -3.38 14.13
N PRO A 63 14.13 -3.16 14.98
CA PRO A 63 12.83 -2.76 14.47
C PRO A 63 13.00 -1.38 13.85
N VAL A 64 12.86 -1.29 12.52
CA VAL A 64 12.79 -0.01 11.82
C VAL A 64 11.31 0.28 11.65
N THR A 65 10.81 1.27 12.39
CA THR A 65 9.59 1.98 12.01
C THR A 65 9.98 2.94 10.90
N GLU A 66 9.96 2.44 9.67
CA GLU A 66 9.94 3.33 8.51
C GLU A 66 8.57 4.03 8.57
N ALA A 67 8.57 5.37 8.50
CA ALA A 67 7.33 6.10 8.34
C ALA A 67 6.69 5.64 7.02
N VAL A 68 5.40 5.35 7.03
CA VAL A 68 4.70 4.92 5.82
C VAL A 68 4.72 6.11 4.85
N ALA A 69 5.48 6.00 3.77
CA ALA A 69 5.39 6.97 2.70
C ALA A 69 3.96 6.93 2.13
N VAL A 70 3.44 8.11 1.76
CA VAL A 70 2.06 8.32 1.27
C VAL A 70 1.72 7.45 0.03
N SER A 71 2.74 6.86 -0.61
CA SER A 71 2.66 5.88 -1.70
C SER A 71 1.81 4.61 -1.44
N ASN A 72 1.39 4.36 -0.20
CA ASN A 72 0.58 3.20 0.22
C ASN A 72 -0.90 3.53 0.51
N VAL A 73 -1.36 4.73 0.16
CA VAL A 73 -2.79 5.09 0.22
C VAL A 73 -3.49 4.62 -1.06
N GLU A 74 -4.60 3.92 -0.89
CA GLU A 74 -5.52 3.50 -1.95
C GLU A 74 -6.86 4.21 -1.73
N ILE A 75 -7.35 4.90 -2.75
CA ILE A 75 -8.54 5.75 -2.72
C ILE A 75 -9.57 5.15 -3.66
N TYR A 76 -10.74 4.83 -3.13
CA TYR A 76 -11.86 4.29 -3.86
C TYR A 76 -12.94 5.36 -3.95
N LEU A 77 -13.21 5.80 -5.17
CA LEU A 77 -14.19 6.83 -5.48
C LEU A 77 -15.44 6.11 -6.01
N VAL A 78 -16.51 6.10 -5.22
CA VAL A 78 -17.84 5.64 -5.64
C VAL A 78 -18.62 6.89 -6.04
N VAL A 79 -18.89 7.03 -7.33
CA VAL A 79 -19.47 8.25 -7.91
C VAL A 79 -20.81 7.92 -8.53
N ASP A 80 -21.86 8.49 -7.95
CA ASP A 80 -23.19 8.50 -8.53
C ASP A 80 -23.24 9.43 -9.74
N ARG A 81 -23.83 8.92 -10.83
CA ARG A 81 -24.13 9.66 -12.04
C ARG A 81 -25.54 9.36 -12.56
N THR A 82 -26.44 8.87 -11.69
CA THR A 82 -27.85 8.68 -12.03
C THR A 82 -28.52 10.01 -12.39
N GLY A 83 -29.76 9.96 -12.89
CA GLY A 83 -30.51 11.16 -13.30
C GLY A 83 -30.66 12.22 -12.19
N SER A 84 -30.77 11.81 -10.93
CA SER A 84 -30.91 12.69 -9.75
C SER A 84 -29.70 13.62 -9.56
N MET A 85 -28.49 13.13 -9.87
CA MET A 85 -27.25 13.91 -9.85
C MET A 85 -27.18 15.00 -10.92
N ALA A 86 -28.11 15.04 -11.88
CA ALA A 86 -28.28 16.13 -12.83
C ALA A 86 -29.20 17.27 -12.32
N ALA A 87 -29.70 17.19 -11.08
CA ALA A 87 -30.53 18.23 -10.48
C ALA A 87 -29.80 19.57 -10.41
N GLU A 88 -30.48 20.64 -10.84
CA GLU A 88 -29.96 22.01 -10.96
C GLU A 88 -30.05 22.80 -9.63
N ASP A 89 -29.70 22.19 -8.50
CA ASP A 89 -29.72 22.81 -7.16
C ASP A 89 -28.32 23.14 -6.58
N TRP A 90 -27.25 22.84 -7.30
CA TRP A 90 -25.88 23.16 -6.85
C TRP A 90 -25.58 24.65 -6.89
N ALA A 91 -25.06 25.20 -5.80
CA ALA A 91 -24.71 26.60 -5.60
C ALA A 91 -25.87 27.58 -5.93
N GLY A 92 -27.11 27.16 -5.68
CA GLY A 92 -28.32 27.93 -6.00
C GLY A 92 -28.81 27.77 -7.45
N GLY A 93 -28.24 26.83 -8.21
CA GLY A 93 -28.64 26.49 -9.58
C GLY A 93 -28.10 27.45 -10.66
N PRO A 94 -28.32 27.15 -11.95
CA PRO A 94 -27.78 27.92 -13.07
C PRO A 94 -28.15 29.42 -13.05
N ASP A 95 -29.37 29.76 -12.62
CA ASP A 95 -29.83 31.16 -12.50
C ASP A 95 -29.03 31.98 -11.47
N ALA A 96 -28.46 31.32 -10.46
CA ALA A 96 -27.57 31.94 -9.46
C ALA A 96 -26.09 31.96 -9.89
N GLY A 97 -25.74 31.38 -11.05
CA GLY A 97 -24.37 31.11 -11.46
C GLY A 97 -23.79 29.81 -10.89
N GLY A 98 -24.63 28.96 -10.30
CA GLY A 98 -24.34 27.59 -9.92
C GLY A 98 -24.53 26.61 -11.09
N GLY A 99 -25.00 25.40 -10.80
CA GLY A 99 -25.14 24.35 -11.81
C GLY A 99 -25.82 23.08 -11.30
N THR A 100 -25.37 21.93 -11.80
CA THR A 100 -25.84 20.59 -11.42
C THR A 100 -25.07 20.04 -10.22
N ARG A 101 -25.65 19.08 -9.47
CA ARG A 101 -24.91 18.34 -8.41
C ARG A 101 -23.60 17.74 -8.93
N LEU A 102 -23.58 17.24 -10.17
CA LEU A 102 -22.36 16.76 -10.84
C LEU A 102 -21.26 17.82 -10.99
N ASP A 103 -21.57 19.11 -11.03
CA ASP A 103 -20.56 20.17 -11.08
C ASP A 103 -19.82 20.30 -9.74
N GLY A 104 -20.55 20.17 -8.63
CA GLY A 104 -19.99 20.01 -7.29
C GLY A 104 -19.13 18.76 -7.15
N VAL A 105 -19.66 17.61 -7.59
CA VAL A 105 -18.94 16.32 -7.61
C VAL A 105 -17.59 16.43 -8.32
N ARG A 106 -17.53 17.05 -9.51
CA ARG A 106 -16.27 17.23 -10.23
C ARG A 106 -15.27 18.10 -9.46
N GLY A 107 -15.74 19.15 -8.78
CA GLY A 107 -14.91 20.00 -7.92
C GLY A 107 -14.32 19.26 -6.74
N ASP A 108 -15.14 18.49 -6.01
CA ASP A 108 -14.70 17.74 -4.84
C ASP A 108 -13.82 16.54 -5.21
N LEU A 109 -14.10 15.84 -6.32
CA LEU A 109 -13.21 14.81 -6.87
C LEU A 109 -11.83 15.36 -7.23
N ALA A 110 -11.77 16.56 -7.82
CA ALA A 110 -10.50 17.24 -8.10
C ALA A 110 -9.76 17.57 -6.80
N ALA A 111 -10.46 18.06 -5.77
CA ALA A 111 -9.87 18.36 -4.46
C ALA A 111 -9.33 17.09 -3.76
N ILE A 112 -10.02 15.95 -3.82
CA ILE A 112 -9.52 14.66 -3.31
C ILE A 112 -8.27 14.25 -4.09
N ARG A 113 -8.30 14.32 -5.43
CA ARG A 113 -7.15 13.98 -6.28
C ARG A 113 -5.93 14.87 -6.02
N ASP A 114 -6.13 16.16 -5.75
CA ASP A 114 -5.06 17.11 -5.46
C ASP A 114 -4.45 16.94 -4.05
N ALA A 115 -5.26 16.54 -3.07
CA ALA A 115 -4.79 16.29 -1.70
C ALA A 115 -3.90 15.05 -1.57
N TYR A 116 -4.06 14.06 -2.47
CA TYR A 116 -3.37 12.77 -2.41
C TYR A 116 -2.55 12.46 -3.69
N PRO A 117 -1.52 13.25 -4.03
CA PRO A 117 -0.81 13.13 -5.31
C PRO A 117 -0.03 11.82 -5.48
N ASP A 118 0.38 11.16 -4.40
CA ASP A 118 1.12 9.88 -4.42
C ASP A 118 0.23 8.64 -4.27
N ALA A 119 -1.08 8.82 -4.08
CA ALA A 119 -2.02 7.74 -3.83
C ALA A 119 -2.38 6.96 -5.11
N ARG A 120 -3.06 5.82 -4.91
CA ARG A 120 -3.64 5.02 -6.00
C ARG A 120 -5.14 5.22 -6.02
N PHE A 121 -5.71 5.60 -7.16
CA PHE A 121 -7.15 5.84 -7.31
C PHE A 121 -7.83 4.70 -8.08
N SER A 122 -9.01 4.29 -7.65
CA SER A 122 -9.94 3.47 -8.43
C SER A 122 -11.30 4.14 -8.42
N ILE A 123 -11.99 4.16 -9.56
CA ILE A 123 -13.30 4.78 -9.70
C ILE A 123 -14.34 3.72 -10.05
N ILE A 124 -15.43 3.72 -9.27
CA ILE A 124 -16.65 2.95 -9.47
C ILE A 124 -17.75 3.97 -9.77
N ALA A 125 -18.25 3.97 -10.99
CA ALA A 125 -19.42 4.75 -11.37
C ALA A 125 -20.70 3.97 -11.01
N LEU A 126 -21.72 4.68 -10.56
CA LEU A 126 -23.06 4.17 -10.29
C LEU A 126 -24.06 4.87 -11.23
N ASP A 127 -24.77 4.06 -12.00
CA ASP A 127 -25.95 4.45 -12.78
C ASP A 127 -27.04 3.36 -12.61
N SER A 128 -27.82 3.09 -13.66
CA SER A 128 -28.52 1.81 -13.89
C SER A 128 -27.78 0.53 -13.43
N ALA A 129 -26.44 0.54 -13.37
CA ALA A 129 -25.60 -0.46 -12.73
C ALA A 129 -24.33 0.15 -12.09
N ALA A 130 -23.67 -0.59 -11.21
CA ALA A 130 -22.35 -0.23 -10.71
C ALA A 130 -21.23 -0.81 -11.58
N ALA A 131 -20.30 0.02 -12.04
CA ALA A 131 -19.20 -0.38 -12.91
C ALA A 131 -17.86 0.27 -12.49
N ARG A 132 -16.79 -0.52 -12.42
CA ARG A 132 -15.43 -0.01 -12.16
C ARG A 132 -14.81 0.53 -13.44
N GLU A 133 -14.96 1.82 -13.67
CA GLU A 133 -14.48 2.51 -14.88
C GLU A 133 -12.97 2.75 -14.87
N LEU A 134 -12.38 3.04 -13.69
CA LEU A 134 -10.93 3.09 -13.52
C LEU A 134 -10.44 2.03 -12.51
N PRO A 135 -9.66 1.02 -12.96
CA PRO A 135 -8.89 0.16 -12.08
C PRO A 135 -7.83 0.93 -11.29
N LEU A 136 -7.41 0.38 -10.14
CA LEU A 136 -6.52 1.01 -9.18
C LEU A 136 -5.15 1.46 -9.76
N THR A 137 -5.03 2.74 -10.10
CA THR A 137 -3.91 3.35 -10.84
C THR A 137 -3.24 4.50 -10.06
N ARG A 138 -1.97 4.80 -10.38
CA ARG A 138 -1.29 6.06 -9.94
C ARG A 138 -1.32 7.16 -11.01
N ASP A 139 -1.98 6.89 -12.13
CA ASP A 139 -2.11 7.83 -13.23
C ASP A 139 -3.16 8.90 -12.87
N THR A 140 -2.71 10.01 -12.29
CA THR A 140 -3.60 11.14 -11.94
C THR A 140 -4.15 11.86 -13.16
N ASP A 141 -3.53 11.71 -14.33
CA ASP A 141 -3.98 12.32 -15.58
C ASP A 141 -5.17 11.53 -16.15
N ALA A 142 -5.15 10.19 -16.02
CA ALA A 142 -6.31 9.34 -16.28
C ALA A 142 -7.48 9.64 -15.33
N VAL A 143 -7.21 9.85 -14.03
CA VAL A 143 -8.23 10.28 -13.05
C VAL A 143 -8.82 11.64 -13.44
N SER A 144 -7.97 12.63 -13.73
CA SER A 144 -8.40 13.97 -14.12
C SER A 144 -9.19 13.98 -15.44
N SER A 145 -8.79 13.13 -16.40
CA SER A 145 -9.50 12.93 -17.67
C SER A 145 -10.88 12.30 -17.46
N TRP A 146 -11.00 11.35 -16.53
CA TRP A 146 -12.28 10.75 -16.16
C TRP A 146 -13.20 11.77 -15.47
N ILE A 147 -12.69 12.54 -14.51
CA ILE A 147 -13.45 13.62 -13.84
C ILE A 147 -13.95 14.64 -14.86
N GLY A 148 -13.09 15.06 -15.81
CA GLY A 148 -13.47 15.99 -16.88
C GLY A 148 -14.46 15.42 -17.91
N ALA A 149 -14.59 14.10 -17.99
CA ALA A 149 -15.55 13.40 -18.86
C ALA A 149 -16.80 12.90 -18.10
N LEU A 150 -16.91 13.16 -16.80
CA LEU A 150 -18.05 12.77 -15.98
C LEU A 150 -19.33 13.48 -16.48
N GLN A 151 -20.35 12.68 -16.78
CA GLN A 151 -21.66 13.09 -17.26
C GLN A 151 -22.72 12.17 -16.64
N GLN A 152 -23.95 12.68 -16.48
CA GLN A 152 -25.11 11.89 -16.06
C GLN A 152 -25.40 10.70 -16.99
N GLU A 153 -26.13 9.72 -16.49
CA GLU A 153 -26.64 8.61 -17.29
C GLU A 153 -27.62 9.08 -18.37
N VAL A 154 -27.73 8.30 -19.46
CA VAL A 154 -28.72 8.55 -20.50
C VAL A 154 -30.11 8.21 -19.95
N THR A 155 -31.01 9.20 -19.89
CA THR A 155 -32.32 9.08 -19.22
C THR A 155 -33.14 7.89 -19.71
N ASP A 156 -33.19 7.67 -21.03
CA ASP A 156 -33.88 6.53 -21.68
C ASP A 156 -33.35 5.14 -21.27
N ARG A 157 -32.21 5.08 -20.57
CA ARG A 157 -31.57 3.84 -20.08
C ARG A 157 -31.60 3.71 -18.56
N SER A 158 -32.05 4.74 -17.84
CA SER A 158 -32.18 4.70 -16.39
C SER A 158 -33.12 3.59 -15.94
N LYS A 159 -32.88 3.08 -14.74
CA LYS A 159 -33.68 2.03 -14.08
C LYS A 159 -33.92 2.38 -12.62
N GLY A 160 -34.10 3.68 -12.36
CA GLY A 160 -34.00 4.25 -11.02
C GLY A 160 -32.56 4.27 -10.50
N SER A 161 -32.41 4.69 -9.25
CA SER A 161 -31.18 4.90 -8.49
C SER A 161 -31.19 4.08 -7.17
N SER A 162 -30.01 3.70 -6.67
CA SER A 162 -29.80 3.13 -5.32
C SER A 162 -28.30 2.95 -5.09
N LEU A 163 -27.82 3.37 -3.92
CA LEU A 163 -26.41 3.27 -3.54
C LEU A 163 -25.98 1.80 -3.29
N GLU A 164 -26.92 0.95 -2.87
CA GLU A 164 -26.76 -0.48 -2.52
C GLU A 164 -26.32 -1.30 -3.73
N ARG A 165 -26.62 -0.83 -4.95
CA ARG A 165 -26.12 -1.44 -6.20
C ARG A 165 -24.60 -1.43 -6.29
N ALA A 166 -23.94 -0.42 -5.70
CA ALA A 166 -22.48 -0.34 -5.67
C ALA A 166 -21.88 -1.27 -4.62
N LEU A 167 -22.61 -1.61 -3.56
CA LEU A 167 -22.12 -2.36 -2.41
C LEU A 167 -21.50 -3.73 -2.77
N PRO A 168 -22.11 -4.62 -3.58
CA PRO A 168 -21.47 -5.89 -3.97
C PRO A 168 -20.14 -5.72 -4.72
N LEU A 169 -20.05 -4.73 -5.61
CA LEU A 169 -18.83 -4.45 -6.39
C LEU A 169 -17.76 -3.82 -5.49
N LEU A 170 -18.13 -2.85 -4.66
CA LEU A 170 -17.24 -2.21 -3.69
C LEU A 170 -16.70 -3.24 -2.69
N ALA A 171 -17.57 -4.09 -2.14
CA ALA A 171 -17.20 -5.17 -1.22
C ALA A 171 -16.18 -6.13 -1.84
N GLN A 172 -16.41 -6.57 -3.08
CA GLN A 172 -15.47 -7.40 -3.81
C GLN A 172 -14.11 -6.69 -4.02
N VAL A 173 -14.13 -5.43 -4.45
CA VAL A 173 -12.93 -4.65 -4.75
C VAL A 173 -12.10 -4.38 -3.49
N LEU A 174 -12.72 -3.94 -2.40
CA LEU A 174 -12.05 -3.65 -1.12
C LEU A 174 -11.50 -4.93 -0.47
N THR A 175 -12.27 -6.01 -0.45
CA THR A 175 -11.82 -7.29 0.13
C THR A 175 -10.63 -7.86 -0.66
N THR A 176 -10.69 -7.84 -1.99
CA THR A 176 -9.58 -8.28 -2.85
C THR A 176 -8.32 -7.43 -2.62
N ALA A 177 -8.47 -6.12 -2.43
CA ALA A 177 -7.35 -5.24 -2.11
C ALA A 177 -6.78 -5.48 -0.69
N ALA A 178 -7.64 -5.78 0.28
CA ALA A 178 -7.24 -6.12 1.64
C ALA A 178 -6.46 -7.43 1.72
N GLU A 179 -6.85 -8.45 0.95
CA GLU A 179 -6.10 -9.70 0.81
C GLU A 179 -4.75 -9.50 0.10
N ALA A 180 -4.71 -8.68 -0.95
CA ALA A 180 -3.51 -8.45 -1.75
C ALA A 180 -2.46 -7.59 -1.03
N ALA A 181 -2.89 -6.56 -0.29
CA ALA A 181 -2.03 -5.59 0.39
C ALA A 181 -2.63 -5.11 1.71
N SER A 182 -2.58 -5.98 2.71
CA SER A 182 -3.08 -5.77 4.08
C SER A 182 -2.57 -4.51 4.80
N GLU A 183 -1.42 -3.99 4.37
CA GLU A 183 -0.69 -2.86 4.94
C GLU A 183 -1.04 -1.50 4.31
N ASN A 184 -1.83 -1.48 3.23
CA ASN A 184 -2.26 -0.23 2.58
C ASN A 184 -3.43 0.40 3.34
N ALA A 185 -3.44 1.73 3.44
CA ALA A 185 -4.58 2.49 3.91
C ALA A 185 -5.61 2.58 2.79
N ARG A 186 -6.89 2.31 3.06
CA ARG A 186 -7.98 2.38 2.09
C ARG A 186 -8.96 3.45 2.52
N LEU A 187 -8.99 4.55 1.76
CA LEU A 187 -9.96 5.61 1.92
C LEU A 187 -11.09 5.39 0.92
N VAL A 188 -12.34 5.46 1.39
CA VAL A 188 -13.54 5.36 0.54
C VAL A 188 -14.25 6.71 0.54
N TYR A 189 -14.46 7.25 -0.64
CA TYR A 189 -15.33 8.41 -0.83
C TYR A 189 -16.55 7.98 -1.61
N ILE A 190 -17.73 8.23 -1.05
CA ILE A 190 -19.02 8.03 -1.72
C ILE A 190 -19.57 9.41 -2.08
N LEU A 191 -19.96 9.62 -3.33
CA LEU A 191 -20.47 10.87 -3.85
C LEU A 191 -21.82 10.60 -4.50
N SER A 192 -22.91 10.92 -3.82
CA SER A 192 -24.30 10.61 -4.23
C SER A 192 -25.27 11.60 -3.57
N ASP A 193 -26.50 11.67 -4.04
CA ASP A 193 -27.62 12.30 -3.31
C ASP A 193 -28.40 11.29 -2.44
N GLY A 194 -28.10 9.99 -2.54
CA GLY A 194 -28.70 8.93 -1.73
C GLY A 194 -30.13 8.58 -2.13
N GLU A 195 -30.72 9.26 -3.12
CA GLU A 195 -32.11 9.07 -3.51
C GLU A 195 -32.29 7.67 -4.13
N ALA A 196 -33.13 6.83 -3.53
CA ALA A 196 -33.41 5.48 -4.02
C ALA A 196 -34.76 5.43 -4.76
N THR A 197 -34.73 5.05 -6.03
CA THR A 197 -35.90 5.00 -6.94
C THR A 197 -36.03 3.67 -7.67
N ASP A 198 -35.42 2.59 -7.14
CA ASP A 198 -35.32 1.29 -7.81
C ASP A 198 -36.17 0.16 -7.24
N ASP A 199 -37.21 0.51 -6.49
CA ASP A 199 -38.11 -0.40 -5.78
C ASP A 199 -37.39 -1.41 -4.85
N GLY A 200 -36.16 -1.10 -4.41
CA GLY A 200 -35.34 -1.93 -3.52
C GLY A 200 -34.48 -2.98 -4.23
N ALA A 201 -34.38 -2.94 -5.57
CA ALA A 201 -33.64 -3.92 -6.35
C ALA A 201 -32.12 -3.95 -5.98
N GLY A 202 -31.54 -2.80 -5.65
CA GLY A 202 -30.17 -2.71 -5.13
C GLY A 202 -29.99 -3.42 -3.79
N ALA A 203 -30.91 -3.20 -2.85
CA ALA A 203 -30.89 -3.83 -1.53
C ALA A 203 -31.08 -5.35 -1.61
N ASP A 204 -32.00 -5.83 -2.45
CA ASP A 204 -32.21 -7.26 -2.73
C ASP A 204 -30.95 -7.91 -3.32
N ALA A 205 -30.24 -7.22 -4.23
CA ALA A 205 -28.99 -7.70 -4.81
C ALA A 205 -27.85 -7.78 -3.77
N ALA A 206 -27.74 -6.78 -2.89
CA ALA A 206 -26.79 -6.79 -1.77
C ALA A 206 -27.08 -7.94 -0.78
N ALA A 207 -28.34 -8.12 -0.40
CA ALA A 207 -28.79 -9.20 0.47
C ALA A 207 -28.53 -10.59 -0.15
N ALA A 208 -28.78 -10.76 -1.45
CA ALA A 208 -28.50 -12.00 -2.18
C ALA A 208 -26.98 -12.32 -2.28
N ALA A 209 -26.13 -11.29 -2.35
CA ALA A 209 -24.68 -11.41 -2.27
C ALA A 209 -24.16 -11.60 -0.84
N GLY A 210 -25.00 -11.43 0.19
CA GLY A 210 -24.64 -11.56 1.61
C GLY A 210 -23.76 -10.42 2.14
N VAL A 211 -23.79 -9.25 1.48
CA VAL A 211 -22.97 -8.08 1.81
C VAL A 211 -23.77 -6.99 2.51
N SER A 212 -23.13 -6.25 3.41
CA SER A 212 -23.69 -5.07 4.09
C SER A 212 -22.61 -3.98 4.27
N TRP A 213 -23.02 -2.72 4.45
CA TRP A 213 -22.10 -1.60 4.64
C TRP A 213 -21.20 -1.79 5.89
N GLU A 214 -21.75 -2.34 6.98
CA GLU A 214 -21.03 -2.58 8.24
C GLU A 214 -19.90 -3.61 8.11
N GLN A 215 -20.01 -4.55 7.17
CA GLN A 215 -18.93 -5.51 6.91
C GLN A 215 -17.70 -4.82 6.29
N LEU A 216 -17.89 -3.69 5.61
CA LEU A 216 -16.82 -2.95 4.95
C LEU A 216 -16.01 -2.07 5.91
N ALA A 217 -16.58 -1.68 7.06
CA ALA A 217 -15.85 -0.94 8.11
C ALA A 217 -14.58 -1.67 8.61
N ALA A 218 -14.46 -2.99 8.41
CA ALA A 218 -13.26 -3.75 8.75
C ALA A 218 -12.11 -3.61 7.72
N VAL A 219 -12.38 -3.11 6.51
CA VAL A 219 -11.42 -3.00 5.40
C VAL A 219 -11.27 -1.57 4.84
N VAL A 220 -12.16 -0.66 5.25
CA VAL A 220 -12.08 0.80 5.08
C VAL A 220 -11.38 1.40 6.30
N ASP A 221 -10.45 2.32 6.09
CA ASP A 221 -9.74 2.99 7.17
C ASP A 221 -10.12 4.48 7.32
N GLY A 222 -10.84 5.05 6.37
CA GLY A 222 -11.33 6.43 6.42
C GLY A 222 -11.95 6.90 5.11
N GLY A 223 -12.12 8.22 4.97
CA GLY A 223 -12.78 8.87 3.84
C GLY A 223 -14.06 9.58 4.26
N ALA A 224 -15.02 9.74 3.33
CA ALA A 224 -16.28 10.44 3.61
C ALA A 224 -17.42 10.03 2.66
N VAL A 225 -18.66 10.11 3.16
CA VAL A 225 -19.85 10.20 2.32
C VAL A 225 -20.13 11.70 2.07
N LEU A 226 -20.10 12.10 0.81
CA LEU A 226 -20.41 13.44 0.34
C LEU A 226 -21.82 13.40 -0.27
N GLY A 227 -22.79 13.98 0.45
CA GLY A 227 -24.17 14.07 0.01
C GLY A 227 -24.42 15.32 -0.83
N TYR A 228 -24.99 15.21 -2.03
CA TYR A 228 -25.19 16.37 -2.90
C TYR A 228 -26.65 16.80 -3.00
N GLY A 229 -26.88 18.11 -3.03
CA GLY A 229 -28.20 18.71 -3.24
C GLY A 229 -28.76 19.45 -2.02
N THR A 230 -29.95 20.02 -2.17
CA THR A 230 -30.60 20.87 -1.17
C THR A 230 -31.86 20.23 -0.58
N GLU A 231 -32.31 20.65 0.60
CA GLU A 231 -33.59 20.18 1.18
C GLU A 231 -34.81 20.48 0.30
N SER A 232 -34.73 21.52 -0.54
CA SER A 232 -35.75 21.86 -1.55
C SER A 232 -35.71 20.98 -2.79
N GLY A 233 -34.63 20.23 -2.99
CA GLY A 233 -34.33 19.51 -4.22
C GLY A 233 -34.05 20.42 -5.42
N GLY A 234 -33.91 19.80 -6.59
CA GLY A 234 -33.75 20.48 -7.87
C GLY A 234 -34.40 19.72 -9.02
N SER A 235 -34.85 20.45 -10.06
CA SER A 235 -35.32 19.84 -11.29
C SER A 235 -34.15 19.32 -12.12
N MET A 236 -34.35 18.19 -12.81
CA MET A 236 -33.31 17.51 -13.59
C MET A 236 -33.59 17.63 -15.09
N ARG A 237 -32.58 17.90 -15.91
CA ARG A 237 -32.69 17.80 -17.37
C ARG A 237 -32.50 16.37 -17.85
N ALA A 238 -33.27 16.01 -18.88
CA ALA A 238 -33.06 14.76 -19.59
C ALA A 238 -31.69 14.77 -20.30
N PHE A 239 -31.14 13.59 -20.58
CA PHE A 239 -29.92 13.45 -21.36
C PHE A 239 -30.05 12.28 -22.35
N ASP A 240 -29.96 12.57 -23.64
CA ASP A 240 -30.07 11.60 -24.73
C ASP A 240 -28.70 11.07 -25.22
N GLY A 241 -27.60 11.57 -24.66
CA GLY A 241 -26.24 11.28 -25.09
C GLY A 241 -25.69 12.26 -26.14
N SER A 242 -26.51 13.18 -26.65
CA SER A 242 -26.06 14.36 -27.38
C SER A 242 -25.86 15.51 -26.38
N GLY A 243 -24.78 16.28 -26.53
CA GLY A 243 -24.50 17.44 -25.66
C GLY A 243 -25.36 18.67 -25.97
N ALA A 244 -26.62 18.46 -26.36
CA ALA A 244 -27.60 19.51 -26.61
C ALA A 244 -28.34 19.86 -25.32
N GLU A 245 -28.88 21.08 -25.26
CA GLU A 245 -29.76 21.48 -24.17
C GLU A 245 -31.10 20.72 -24.29
N ALA A 246 -31.51 20.04 -23.22
CA ALA A 246 -32.69 19.19 -23.17
C ALA A 246 -33.76 19.75 -22.23
N ASP A 247 -34.99 19.28 -22.44
CA ASP A 247 -36.13 19.54 -21.56
C ASP A 247 -35.95 18.87 -20.18
N TYR A 248 -36.69 19.37 -19.19
CA TYR A 248 -36.74 18.73 -17.88
C TYR A 248 -37.41 17.36 -17.93
N ILE A 249 -36.93 16.43 -17.10
CA ILE A 249 -37.60 15.16 -16.83
C ILE A 249 -38.94 15.49 -16.17
N ALA A 250 -40.05 15.00 -16.75
CA ALA A 250 -41.38 15.21 -16.19
C ALA A 250 -41.74 14.12 -15.17
N ASP A 251 -42.40 14.53 -14.09
CA ASP A 251 -43.03 13.63 -13.13
C ASP A 251 -44.20 12.87 -13.81
N PRO A 252 -44.21 11.52 -13.82
CA PRO A 252 -45.28 10.73 -14.44
C PRO A 252 -46.69 10.99 -13.89
N ASP A 253 -46.82 11.39 -12.62
CA ASP A 253 -48.12 11.58 -11.94
C ASP A 253 -48.70 12.97 -12.16
N THR A 254 -47.86 14.02 -12.24
CA THR A 254 -48.30 15.41 -12.39
C THR A 254 -48.08 15.99 -13.79
N GLY A 255 -47.09 15.52 -14.54
CA GLY A 255 -46.67 16.08 -15.82
C GLY A 255 -45.84 17.37 -15.72
N GLU A 256 -45.59 17.86 -14.51
CA GLU A 256 -44.69 18.99 -14.23
C GLU A 256 -43.22 18.52 -14.14
N PRO A 257 -42.21 19.41 -14.12
CA PRO A 257 -40.82 19.02 -13.93
C PRO A 257 -40.61 18.24 -12.62
N ALA A 258 -40.06 17.02 -12.72
CA ALA A 258 -39.70 16.20 -11.58
C ALA A 258 -38.60 16.89 -10.76
N VAL A 259 -38.71 16.81 -9.43
CA VAL A 259 -37.76 17.37 -8.46
C VAL A 259 -37.12 16.21 -7.70
N SER A 260 -35.80 16.11 -7.78
CA SER A 260 -35.03 15.13 -6.98
C SER A 260 -34.63 15.75 -5.65
N VAL A 261 -34.79 15.02 -4.55
CA VAL A 261 -34.45 15.46 -3.19
C VAL A 261 -33.46 14.46 -2.57
N PRO A 262 -32.32 14.91 -2.01
CA PRO A 262 -31.33 13.99 -1.44
C PRO A 262 -31.85 13.28 -0.18
N ASP A 263 -31.64 11.97 -0.10
CA ASP A 263 -31.87 11.20 1.13
C ASP A 263 -30.66 11.31 2.07
N THR A 264 -30.63 12.42 2.80
CA THR A 264 -29.63 12.69 3.84
C THR A 264 -29.63 11.67 4.98
N ALA A 265 -30.73 10.94 5.20
CA ALA A 265 -30.81 9.93 6.25
C ALA A 265 -30.14 8.63 5.82
N GLU A 266 -30.34 8.20 4.57
CA GLU A 266 -29.63 7.05 3.99
C GLU A 266 -28.13 7.31 3.90
N LEU A 267 -27.72 8.49 3.42
CA LEU A 267 -26.30 8.87 3.35
C LEU A 267 -25.61 8.90 4.72
N GLN A 268 -26.29 9.39 5.76
CA GLN A 268 -25.80 9.32 7.15
C GLN A 268 -25.72 7.87 7.64
N ALA A 269 -26.70 7.02 7.34
CA ALA A 269 -26.70 5.62 7.74
C ALA A 269 -25.54 4.84 7.11
N VAL A 270 -25.25 5.07 5.82
CA VAL A 270 -24.09 4.47 5.14
C VAL A 270 -22.77 4.98 5.71
N ALA A 271 -22.67 6.27 6.06
CA ALA A 271 -21.48 6.83 6.70
C ALA A 271 -21.24 6.22 8.09
N ASP A 272 -22.28 6.10 8.91
CA ASP A 272 -22.24 5.47 10.23
C ASP A 272 -21.87 3.99 10.15
N ALA A 273 -22.45 3.25 9.19
CA ALA A 273 -22.15 1.84 8.95
C ALA A 273 -20.69 1.61 8.52
N LEU A 274 -20.11 2.53 7.73
CA LEU A 274 -18.70 2.50 7.33
C LEU A 274 -17.74 3.07 8.39
N GLY A 275 -18.24 3.81 9.38
CA GLY A 275 -17.43 4.51 10.38
C GLY A 275 -16.69 5.73 9.83
N ILE A 276 -17.22 6.39 8.79
CA ILE A 276 -16.61 7.55 8.12
C ILE A 276 -17.47 8.81 8.26
N ALA A 277 -16.93 9.98 7.91
CA ALA A 277 -17.66 11.24 8.04
C ALA A 277 -18.74 11.38 6.95
N TYR A 278 -19.92 11.90 7.30
CA TYR A 278 -20.90 12.42 6.36
C TYR A 278 -20.79 13.94 6.26
N LEU A 279 -20.81 14.48 5.03
CA LEU A 279 -20.86 15.92 4.78
C LEU A 279 -21.87 16.20 3.66
N GLN A 280 -22.88 17.03 3.94
CA GLN A 280 -23.75 17.58 2.89
C GLN A 280 -23.00 18.66 2.10
N ARG A 281 -23.27 18.69 0.79
CA ARG A 281 -22.63 19.51 -0.25
C ARG A 281 -23.74 20.19 -1.05
N THR A 282 -23.85 21.49 -0.89
CA THR A 282 -24.88 22.35 -1.53
C THR A 282 -24.27 23.35 -2.51
N GLY A 283 -22.96 23.59 -2.42
CA GLY A 283 -22.27 24.69 -3.11
C GLY A 283 -22.38 26.04 -2.41
N THR A 284 -23.11 26.13 -1.28
CA THR A 284 -23.33 27.35 -0.50
C THR A 284 -23.03 27.12 0.99
N ASP A 285 -22.11 27.90 1.56
CA ASP A 285 -21.70 27.80 2.99
C ASP A 285 -21.25 26.40 3.45
N ASP A 286 -20.91 25.52 2.50
CA ASP A 286 -20.41 24.17 2.76
C ASP A 286 -19.09 24.19 3.57
N GLN A 287 -18.83 23.10 4.29
CA GLN A 287 -17.53 22.87 4.92
C GLN A 287 -16.40 22.87 3.86
N PRO A 288 -15.20 23.40 4.18
CA PRO A 288 -14.08 23.41 3.24
C PRO A 288 -13.65 21.99 2.88
N THR A 289 -13.08 21.80 1.69
CA THR A 289 -12.68 20.46 1.20
C THR A 289 -11.68 19.75 2.12
N THR A 290 -10.87 20.51 2.88
CA THR A 290 -9.99 20.00 3.93
C THR A 290 -10.73 19.20 5.01
N ALA A 291 -12.03 19.42 5.23
CA ALA A 291 -12.83 18.65 6.19
C ALA A 291 -12.96 17.16 5.81
N PHE A 292 -12.81 16.82 4.53
CA PHE A 292 -12.78 15.43 4.06
C PHE A 292 -11.42 15.02 3.47
N THR A 293 -10.56 15.94 3.05
CA THR A 293 -9.23 15.61 2.48
C THR A 293 -8.07 15.63 3.48
N ASP A 294 -8.16 16.35 4.60
CA ASP A 294 -7.11 16.36 5.65
C ASP A 294 -7.29 15.19 6.65
N GLN A 295 -7.43 13.98 6.10
CA GLN A 295 -7.52 12.76 6.92
C GLN A 295 -6.15 12.48 7.55
N ASN A 296 -6.13 12.21 8.86
CA ASN A 296 -4.90 11.84 9.56
C ASN A 296 -4.51 10.38 9.25
N VAL A 297 -3.98 10.15 8.04
CA VAL A 297 -3.61 8.83 7.52
C VAL A 297 -2.63 8.11 8.45
N ASP A 298 -1.75 8.82 9.16
CA ASP A 298 -0.84 8.24 10.16
C ASP A 298 -1.58 7.69 11.39
N GLN A 299 -2.65 8.34 11.85
CA GLN A 299 -3.50 7.84 12.93
C GLN A 299 -4.34 6.64 12.46
N VAL A 300 -4.91 6.75 11.27
CA VAL A 300 -5.66 5.70 10.56
C VAL A 300 -4.84 4.42 10.40
N LEU A 301 -3.57 4.53 9.99
CA LEU A 301 -2.61 3.42 9.92
C LEU A 301 -2.16 2.88 11.29
N SER A 302 -2.46 3.58 12.38
CA SER A 302 -1.99 3.22 13.73
C SER A 302 -2.97 2.39 14.57
N ASP A 303 -4.27 2.38 14.23
CA ASP A 303 -5.33 1.98 15.16
C ASP A 303 -5.91 0.56 14.93
N GLY A 304 -5.75 -0.04 13.74
CA GLY A 304 -6.48 -1.27 13.38
C GLY A 304 -5.65 -2.46 12.88
N ARG A 305 -4.77 -2.26 11.88
CA ARG A 305 -4.07 -3.37 11.20
C ARG A 305 -2.62 -3.49 11.64
N GLU A 306 -2.27 -4.65 12.20
CA GLU A 306 -0.95 -4.89 12.76
C GLU A 306 0.19 -4.53 11.81
N ARG A 307 1.05 -3.64 12.28
CA ARG A 307 2.43 -3.45 11.80
C ARG A 307 3.06 -4.80 11.42
N LYS A 308 3.10 -5.14 10.13
CA LYS A 308 4.07 -6.09 9.56
C LYS A 308 5.47 -5.45 9.69
N ARG A 309 6.04 -5.59 10.89
CA ARG A 309 7.33 -5.01 11.30
C ARG A 309 8.43 -5.48 10.36
N HIS A 310 8.74 -4.66 9.36
CA HIS A 310 9.84 -4.92 8.46
C HIS A 310 11.14 -4.99 9.27
N THR A 311 11.72 -6.19 9.26
CA THR A 311 12.86 -6.54 10.10
C THR A 311 14.12 -6.36 9.27
N ARG A 312 14.73 -5.17 9.33
CA ARG A 312 15.95 -4.90 8.56
C ARG A 312 17.11 -5.65 9.20
N TYR A 313 17.59 -6.69 8.52
CA TYR A 313 18.74 -7.47 8.97
C TYR A 313 20.03 -6.64 8.89
N LEU A 314 20.79 -6.53 10.00
CA LEU A 314 22.14 -5.95 9.98
C LEU A 314 23.17 -6.99 9.51
N THR A 315 22.91 -7.66 8.39
CA THR A 315 23.83 -8.64 7.79
C THR A 315 24.98 -7.96 7.04
N TRP A 316 24.77 -6.80 6.42
CA TRP A 316 25.80 -6.12 5.62
C TRP A 316 27.05 -5.67 6.42
N PRO A 317 26.98 -5.06 7.63
CA PRO A 317 28.19 -4.66 8.35
C PRO A 317 28.93 -5.88 8.91
N LEU A 318 28.18 -6.91 9.34
CA LEU A 318 28.76 -8.18 9.78
C LEU A 318 29.44 -8.93 8.61
N GLY A 319 28.87 -8.85 7.41
CA GLY A 319 29.46 -9.39 6.18
C GLY A 319 30.80 -8.73 5.84
N LEU A 320 30.93 -7.41 6.01
CA LEU A 320 32.22 -6.71 5.85
C LEU A 320 33.27 -7.17 6.87
N VAL A 321 32.88 -7.37 8.13
CA VAL A 321 33.78 -7.93 9.17
C VAL A 321 34.20 -9.36 8.82
N ALA A 322 33.26 -10.21 8.38
CA ALA A 322 33.55 -11.58 7.95
C ALA A 322 34.51 -11.61 6.74
N ALA A 323 34.29 -10.74 5.74
CA ALA A 323 35.16 -10.61 4.58
C ALA A 323 36.59 -10.20 4.97
N GLY A 324 36.74 -9.22 5.87
CA GLY A 324 38.05 -8.81 6.40
C GLY A 324 38.79 -9.93 7.13
N LEU A 325 38.08 -10.73 7.94
CA LEU A 325 38.66 -11.89 8.63
C LEU A 325 39.07 -13.01 7.65
N LEU A 326 38.29 -13.26 6.60
CA LEU A 326 38.61 -14.23 5.55
C LEU A 326 39.85 -13.82 4.73
N ILE A 327 39.96 -12.54 4.37
CA ILE A 327 41.15 -11.98 3.70
C ILE A 327 42.39 -12.15 4.58
N TRP A 328 42.27 -11.93 5.89
CA TRP A 328 43.37 -12.13 6.84
C TRP A 328 43.78 -13.61 6.95
N GLU A 329 42.85 -14.57 7.03
CA GLU A 329 43.20 -16.00 6.97
C GLU A 329 43.90 -16.35 5.66
N GLY A 330 43.37 -15.93 4.50
CA GLY A 330 44.00 -16.17 3.20
C GLY A 330 45.44 -15.65 3.15
N ALA A 331 45.67 -14.42 3.61
CA ALA A 331 47.00 -13.82 3.69
C ALA A 331 47.93 -14.51 4.72
N ALA A 332 47.39 -15.18 5.74
CA ALA A 332 48.17 -15.98 6.70
C ALA A 332 48.56 -17.35 6.11
N LEU A 333 47.60 -18.03 5.48
CA LEU A 333 47.82 -19.32 4.80
C LEU A 333 48.83 -19.20 3.65
N ILE A 334 48.72 -18.16 2.81
CA ILE A 334 49.68 -17.90 1.73
C ILE A 334 51.10 -17.64 2.28
N ARG A 335 51.23 -16.97 3.43
CA ARG A 335 52.54 -16.77 4.08
C ARG A 335 53.12 -18.07 4.65
N ALA A 336 52.28 -18.92 5.25
CA ALA A 336 52.70 -20.22 5.73
C ALA A 336 53.14 -21.15 4.59
N ASP A 337 52.38 -21.22 3.49
CA ASP A 337 52.76 -21.99 2.29
C ASP A 337 54.07 -21.49 1.67
N ARG A 338 54.27 -20.17 1.58
CA ARG A 338 55.56 -19.60 1.12
C ARG A 338 56.74 -19.99 2.02
N ALA A 339 56.58 -19.92 3.34
CA ALA A 339 57.62 -20.33 4.29
C ALA A 339 57.96 -21.84 4.17
N VAL A 340 56.95 -22.70 4.00
CA VAL A 340 57.17 -24.14 3.77
C VAL A 340 57.88 -24.39 2.43
N ARG A 341 57.54 -23.66 1.36
CA ARG A 341 58.21 -23.74 0.06
C ARG A 341 59.66 -23.25 0.10
N GLU A 342 59.97 -22.26 0.92
CA GLU A 342 61.35 -21.79 1.12
C GLU A 342 62.21 -22.84 1.85
N LEU A 343 61.64 -23.54 2.84
CA LEU A 343 62.29 -24.65 3.54
C LEU A 343 62.44 -25.94 2.70
N THR A 344 61.62 -26.12 1.65
CA THR A 344 61.65 -27.29 0.76
C THR A 344 62.35 -27.03 -0.58
N ARG A 345 62.97 -25.86 -0.79
CA ARG A 345 63.88 -25.64 -1.93
C ARG A 345 65.12 -26.54 -1.80
N PRO A 346 65.37 -27.47 -2.74
CA PRO A 346 66.56 -28.31 -2.68
C PRO A 346 67.83 -27.48 -2.91
N ALA A 347 68.85 -27.71 -2.09
CA ALA A 347 70.14 -27.00 -2.15
C ALA A 347 71.01 -27.47 -3.34
N VAL A 348 70.59 -27.12 -4.57
CA VAL A 348 71.31 -27.50 -5.81
C VAL A 348 72.55 -26.62 -6.06
N ALA A 349 72.67 -25.46 -5.40
CA ALA A 349 73.72 -24.47 -5.67
C ALA A 349 75.04 -24.63 -4.89
N ALA A 350 75.26 -25.74 -4.16
CA ALA A 350 76.41 -25.90 -3.25
C ALA A 350 77.57 -26.77 -3.76
N ARG A 351 77.48 -27.38 -4.97
CA ARG A 351 78.50 -28.34 -5.46
C ARG A 351 79.20 -27.98 -6.77
N ALA A 352 78.91 -26.82 -7.36
CA ALA A 352 79.51 -26.36 -8.63
C ALA A 352 80.65 -25.35 -8.47
N GLY A 353 80.97 -24.91 -7.24
CA GLY A 353 81.85 -23.74 -7.01
C GLY A 353 83.24 -24.01 -6.43
N ASN A 354 83.65 -25.27 -6.20
CA ASN A 354 84.87 -25.55 -5.42
C ASN A 354 85.79 -26.65 -6.00
N GLN A 355 86.03 -26.62 -7.32
CA GLN A 355 87.21 -27.21 -7.97
C GLN A 355 87.58 -26.40 -9.24
N ALA A 356 88.20 -25.22 -9.07
CA ALA A 356 88.84 -24.48 -10.17
C ALA A 356 89.95 -23.53 -9.63
N GLY A 357 91.21 -23.78 -10.02
CA GLY A 357 92.43 -23.08 -9.57
C GLY A 357 93.09 -23.79 -8.37
N GLY A 358 94.34 -24.25 -8.39
CA GLY A 358 95.54 -23.77 -9.11
C GLY A 358 96.41 -22.92 -8.16
N PRO A 359 97.71 -22.64 -8.42
CA PRO A 359 98.60 -23.18 -9.45
C PRO A 359 99.29 -24.48 -8.92
N ILE A 360 100.36 -25.05 -9.48
CA ILE A 360 101.23 -24.69 -10.62
C ILE A 360 101.21 -25.85 -11.62
#